data_AF-A0A9D6IE41-F1
#
_entry.id   AF-A0A9D6IE41-F1
#
_cell.length_a   1.000
_cell.length_b   1.000
_cell.length_c   1.000
_cell.angle_alpha   90.00
_cell.angle_beta   90.00
_cell.angle_gamma   90.00
#
_symmetry.space_group_name_H-M   'P 1'
#
loop_
_entity.id
_entity.type
_entity.pdbx_description
1 polymer ?
#
loop_
_entity_poly.entity_id
_entity_poly.type
_entity_poly.pdbx_seq_one_letter_code
_entity_poly.pdbx_strand_id
1 'polypeptide(L)'
;MLETSALILLAVAVIGMTAWYFLPRPAQPSLFENEREERLTRAMARIVGCSLKQALPAVRKELDIAPGQTDDTLIKRAAYHYRQDQPVAECPIYPEKRRG
;
A
#
# COMPACT_ATOMS: atom_id res chain seq x y z
N MET A 1 -44.04 27.01 19.73
CA MET A 1 -42.93 26.37 20.48
C MET A 1 -42.46 25.03 19.90
N LEU A 2 -43.24 24.33 19.05
CA LEU A 2 -42.80 23.06 18.42
C LEU A 2 -41.87 23.24 17.20
N GLU A 3 -41.99 24.33 16.45
CA GLU A 3 -41.25 24.52 15.19
C GLU A 3 -39.76 24.79 15.39
N THR A 4 -39.39 25.46 16.48
CA THR A 4 -37.99 25.76 16.82
C THR A 4 -37.20 24.50 17.15
N SER A 5 -37.84 23.51 17.77
CA SER A 5 -37.22 22.25 18.18
C SER A 5 -36.81 21.38 16.99
N ALA A 6 -37.64 21.36 15.94
CA ALA A 6 -37.38 20.59 14.72
C ALA A 6 -36.21 21.17 13.91
N LEU A 7 -36.11 22.50 13.85
CA LEU A 7 -35.01 23.19 13.17
C LEU A 7 -33.66 22.98 13.87
N ILE A 8 -33.66 22.96 15.20
CA ILE A 8 -32.43 22.71 15.98
C ILE A 8 -31.95 21.26 15.77
N LEU A 9 -32.84 20.27 15.77
CA LEU A 9 -32.47 18.88 15.54
C LEU A 9 -31.92 18.64 14.12
N LEU A 10 -32.49 19.30 13.12
CA LEU A 10 -31.98 19.26 11.74
C LEU A 10 -30.58 19.90 11.64
N ALA A 11 -30.38 21.05 12.27
CA ALA A 11 -29.07 21.71 12.27
C ALA A 11 -27.99 20.84 12.93
N VAL A 12 -28.30 20.20 14.06
CA VAL A 12 -27.37 19.28 14.75
C VAL A 12 -27.07 18.05 13.90
N ALA A 13 -28.05 17.49 13.21
CA ALA A 13 -27.84 16.35 12.31
C ALA A 13 -26.93 16.71 11.13
N VAL A 14 -27.12 17.88 10.51
CA VAL A 14 -26.28 18.35 9.40
C VAL A 14 -24.85 18.67 9.86
N ILE A 15 -24.70 19.29 11.03
CA ILE A 15 -23.38 19.58 11.62
C ILE A 15 -22.67 18.28 12.00
N GLY A 16 -23.38 17.32 12.60
CA GLY A 16 -22.82 16.01 12.95
C GLY A 16 -22.38 15.22 11.71
N MET A 17 -23.19 15.25 10.64
CA MET A 17 -22.88 14.56 9.39
C MET A 17 -21.67 15.19 8.69
N THR A 18 -21.61 16.52 8.61
CA THR A 18 -20.46 17.23 8.02
C THR A 18 -19.19 17.00 8.85
N ALA A 19 -19.26 17.09 10.17
CA ALA A 19 -18.13 16.78 11.04
C ALA A 19 -17.59 15.35 10.79
N TRP A 20 -18.48 14.36 10.62
CA TRP A 20 -18.08 12.99 10.32
C TRP A 20 -17.36 12.84 8.97
N TYR A 21 -17.78 13.57 7.94
CA TYR A 21 -17.10 13.58 6.64
C TYR A 21 -15.69 14.18 6.69
N PHE A 22 -15.44 15.08 7.64
CA PHE A 22 -14.14 15.72 7.85
C PHE A 22 -13.28 15.01 8.90
N LEU A 23 -13.73 13.88 9.48
CA LEU A 23 -12.84 13.12 10.35
C LEU A 23 -11.63 12.63 9.54
N PRO A 24 -10.40 12.88 10.01
CA PRO A 24 -9.21 12.35 9.36
C PRO A 24 -9.31 10.83 9.36
N ARG A 25 -9.25 10.23 8.17
CA ARG A 25 -9.14 8.77 8.06
C ARG A 25 -7.88 8.34 8.82
N PRO A 26 -7.96 7.27 9.64
CA PRO A 26 -6.77 6.73 10.27
C PRO A 26 -5.75 6.43 9.18
N ALA A 27 -4.54 6.96 9.34
CA ALA A 27 -3.42 6.66 8.45
C ALA A 27 -3.30 5.13 8.39
N GLN A 28 -3.42 4.57 7.18
CA GLN A 28 -3.22 3.13 7.02
C GLN A 28 -1.79 2.81 7.50
N PRO A 29 -1.60 1.68 8.19
CA PRO A 29 -0.26 1.28 8.61
C PRO A 29 0.62 1.22 7.36
N SER A 30 1.74 1.94 7.42
CA SER A 30 2.76 1.90 6.37
C SER A 30 3.15 0.45 6.14
N LEU A 31 3.00 -0.03 4.91
CA LEU A 31 3.49 -1.36 4.52
C LEU A 31 5.02 -1.46 4.69
N PHE A 32 5.69 -0.31 4.61
CA PHE A 32 7.15 -0.18 4.56
C PHE A 32 7.73 0.34 5.87
N GLU A 33 8.90 -0.14 6.23
CA GLU A 33 9.63 0.32 7.43
C GLU A 33 10.32 1.66 7.20
N ASN A 34 10.70 1.97 5.96
CA ASN A 34 11.34 3.22 5.58
C ASN A 34 11.15 3.52 4.08
N GLU A 35 11.45 4.76 3.68
CA GLU A 35 11.32 5.19 2.29
C GLU A 35 12.22 4.41 1.31
N ARG A 36 13.36 3.91 1.79
CA ARG A 36 14.29 3.15 0.95
C ARG A 36 13.71 1.80 0.57
N GLU A 37 13.15 1.08 1.54
CA GLU A 37 12.43 -0.18 1.32
C GLU A 37 11.26 0.03 0.35
N GLU A 38 10.51 1.12 0.51
CA GLU A 38 9.42 1.45 -0.40
C GLU A 38 9.90 1.64 -1.85
N ARG A 39 10.96 2.44 -2.05
CA ARG A 39 11.52 2.68 -3.39
C ARG A 39 11.99 1.38 -4.04
N LEU A 40 12.75 0.57 -3.30
CA LEU A 40 13.26 -0.72 -3.77
C LEU A 40 12.12 -1.67 -4.11
N THR A 41 11.08 -1.74 -3.27
CA THR A 41 9.92 -2.60 -3.49
C THR A 41 9.10 -2.18 -4.71
N ARG A 42 8.90 -0.87 -4.91
CA ARG A 42 8.24 -0.35 -6.12
C ARG A 42 9.04 -0.66 -7.38
N ALA A 43 10.37 -0.53 -7.34
CA ALA A 43 11.23 -0.86 -8.48
C ALA A 43 11.19 -2.37 -8.78
N MET A 44 11.34 -3.20 -7.75
CA MET A 44 11.25 -4.66 -7.85
C MET A 44 9.91 -5.10 -8.43
N ALA A 45 8.79 -4.59 -7.90
CA ALA A 45 7.44 -4.89 -8.39
C ALA A 45 7.28 -4.60 -9.90
N ARG A 46 7.88 -3.51 -10.41
CA ARG A 46 7.88 -3.22 -11.85
C ARG A 46 8.74 -4.20 -12.65
N ILE A 47 9.88 -4.63 -12.11
CA ILE A 47 10.82 -5.55 -12.78
C ILE A 47 10.25 -6.97 -12.88
N VAL A 48 9.57 -7.44 -11.83
CA VAL A 48 8.98 -8.78 -11.81
C VAL A 48 7.53 -8.82 -12.27
N GLY A 49 6.86 -7.66 -12.39
CA GLY A 49 5.46 -7.58 -12.82
C GLY A 49 4.47 -8.00 -11.73
N CYS A 50 4.81 -7.79 -10.45
CA CYS A 50 4.07 -8.31 -9.30
C CYS A 50 3.56 -7.20 -8.38
N SER A 51 2.65 -7.54 -7.47
CA SER A 51 2.17 -6.57 -6.47
C SER A 51 3.28 -6.17 -5.49
N LEU A 52 3.17 -4.97 -4.88
CA LEU A 52 4.12 -4.52 -3.86
C LEU A 52 4.23 -5.53 -2.70
N LYS A 53 3.12 -6.15 -2.30
CA LYS A 53 3.07 -7.16 -1.24
C LYS A 53 3.85 -8.43 -1.60
N GLN A 54 3.90 -8.81 -2.87
CA GLN A 54 4.68 -9.97 -3.34
C GLN A 54 6.16 -9.64 -3.54
N ALA A 55 6.48 -8.41 -3.94
CA ALA A 55 7.86 -7.97 -4.13
C ALA A 55 8.59 -7.69 -2.80
N LEU A 56 7.86 -7.23 -1.78
CA LEU A 56 8.41 -6.79 -0.50
C LEU A 56 9.28 -7.83 0.22
N PRO A 57 8.89 -9.11 0.35
CA PRO A 57 9.70 -10.10 1.07
C PRO A 57 11.08 -10.32 0.43
N ALA A 58 11.18 -10.27 -0.90
CA ALA A 58 12.45 -10.40 -1.60
C ALA A 58 13.36 -9.19 -1.38
N VAL A 59 12.79 -7.99 -1.34
CA VAL A 59 13.53 -6.77 -1.01
C VAL A 59 14.01 -6.76 0.43
N ARG A 60 13.15 -7.16 1.38
CA ARG A 60 13.52 -7.31 2.80
C ARG A 60 14.67 -8.27 2.99
N LYS A 61 14.58 -9.47 2.41
CA LYS A 61 15.65 -10.47 2.45
C LYS A 61 16.99 -9.89 2.01
N GLU A 62 17.04 -9.13 0.91
CA GLU A 62 18.31 -8.53 0.47
C GLU A 62 18.76 -7.34 1.34
N LEU A 63 17.84 -6.53 1.86
CA LEU A 63 18.17 -5.47 2.81
C LEU A 63 18.69 -6.03 4.14
N ASP A 64 18.18 -7.16 4.59
CA ASP A 64 18.63 -7.86 5.80
C ASP A 64 20.02 -8.47 5.61
N ILE A 65 20.27 -9.06 4.43
CA ILE A 65 21.56 -9.69 4.10
C ILE A 65 22.65 -8.63 3.87
N ALA A 66 22.32 -7.52 3.21
CA ALA A 66 23.30 -6.54 2.75
C ALA A 66 22.79 -5.09 2.82
N PRO A 67 22.50 -4.54 4.03
CA PRO A 67 21.88 -3.23 4.18
C PRO A 67 22.72 -2.09 3.61
N GLY A 68 24.05 -2.23 3.56
CA GLY A 68 24.97 -1.22 3.01
C GLY A 68 25.14 -1.26 1.48
N GLN A 69 24.56 -2.24 0.79
CA GLN A 69 24.69 -2.34 -0.67
C GLN A 69 23.95 -1.23 -1.41
N THR A 70 24.36 -0.98 -2.64
CA THR A 70 23.66 -0.02 -3.50
C THR A 70 22.28 -0.54 -3.87
N ASP A 71 21.32 0.39 -4.03
CA ASP A 71 19.94 0.06 -4.38
C ASP A 71 19.86 -0.76 -5.68
N ASP A 72 20.73 -0.44 -6.65
CA ASP A 72 20.84 -1.14 -7.92
C ASP A 72 21.25 -2.62 -7.76
N THR A 73 22.21 -2.88 -6.87
CA THR A 73 22.69 -4.23 -6.56
C THR A 73 21.62 -5.03 -5.81
N LEU A 74 20.97 -4.39 -4.83
CA LEU A 74 19.90 -4.99 -4.05
C LEU A 74 18.73 -5.42 -4.94
N ILE A 75 18.29 -4.55 -5.86
CA ILE A 75 17.22 -4.87 -6.79
C ILE A 75 17.59 -6.03 -7.71
N LYS A 76 18.80 -6.03 -8.28
CA LYS A 76 19.25 -7.13 -9.17
C LYS A 76 19.29 -8.47 -8.45
N ARG A 77 19.81 -8.48 -7.22
CA ARG A 77 19.87 -9.69 -6.38
C ARG A 77 18.48 -10.16 -5.96
N ALA A 78 17.62 -9.23 -5.53
CA ALA A 78 16.24 -9.54 -5.17
C ALA A 78 15.48 -10.12 -6.37
N ALA A 79 15.63 -9.54 -7.56
CA ALA A 79 15.03 -10.05 -8.80
C ALA A 79 15.55 -11.43 -9.19
N TYR A 80 16.85 -11.66 -9.05
CA TYR A 80 17.48 -12.94 -9.30
C TYR A 80 16.95 -14.02 -8.34
N HIS A 81 17.02 -13.80 -7.04
CA HIS A 81 16.55 -14.76 -6.03
C HIS A 81 15.04 -14.97 -6.10
N TYR A 82 14.24 -13.93 -6.36
CA TYR A 82 12.80 -14.06 -6.55
C TYR A 82 12.45 -15.06 -7.67
N ARG A 83 13.16 -14.99 -8.81
CA ARG A 83 12.94 -15.91 -9.94
C ARG A 83 13.47 -17.32 -9.69
N GLN A 84 14.51 -17.46 -8.87
CA GLN A 84 15.06 -18.77 -8.48
C GLN A 84 14.15 -19.47 -7.45
N ASP A 85 13.66 -18.72 -6.47
CA ASP A 85 12.86 -19.23 -5.34
C ASP A 85 11.39 -19.48 -5.74
N GLN A 86 10.91 -18.90 -6.86
CA GLN A 86 9.55 -19.12 -7.38
C GLN A 86 9.57 -19.78 -8.76
N PRO A 87 9.49 -21.11 -8.85
CA PRO A 87 9.17 -21.77 -10.10
C PRO A 87 7.69 -21.52 -10.39
N VAL A 88 7.38 -20.50 -11.18
CA VAL A 88 6.05 -20.29 -11.79
C VAL A 88 4.92 -19.97 -10.80
N ALA A 89 5.05 -18.92 -9.99
CA ALA A 89 3.85 -18.24 -9.50
C ALA A 89 3.59 -17.04 -10.42
N GLU A 90 2.63 -17.20 -11.33
CA GLU A 90 2.14 -16.11 -12.17
C GLU A 90 1.69 -14.97 -11.24
N CYS A 91 2.45 -13.88 -11.26
CA CYS A 91 1.97 -12.64 -10.68
C CYS A 91 0.66 -12.32 -11.41
N PRO A 92 -0.48 -12.19 -10.72
CA PRO A 92 -1.75 -12.00 -11.41
C PRO A 92 -1.69 -10.67 -12.15
N ILE A 93 -1.37 -10.71 -13.45
CA ILE A 93 -1.28 -9.56 -14.35
C ILE A 93 -2.70 -9.13 -14.76
N TYR A 94 -3.67 -9.07 -13.85
CA TYR A 94 -4.96 -8.44 -14.13
C TYR A 94 -5.60 -7.90 -12.85
N PRO A 95 -5.63 -6.58 -12.63
CA PRO A 95 -6.79 -5.98 -11.98
C PRO A 95 -7.91 -6.08 -13.01
N GLU A 96 -8.56 -7.23 -13.08
CA GLU A 96 -9.84 -7.36 -13.72
C GLU A 96 -10.75 -6.27 -13.12
N LYS A 97 -10.96 -5.22 -13.92
CA LYS A 97 -12.03 -4.25 -13.74
C LYS A 97 -13.33 -5.06 -13.76
N ARG A 98 -13.73 -5.64 -12.62
CA ARG A 98 -15.12 -5.93 -12.35
C ARG A 98 -15.83 -4.60 -12.11
N ARG A 99 -16.11 -3.87 -13.19
CA ARG A 99 -17.27 -2.99 -13.21
C ARG A 99 -18.41 -3.84 -13.75
N GLY A 100 -19.27 -4.29 -12.85
CA GLY A 100 -20.66 -4.60 -13.18
C GLY A 100 -21.41 -3.32 -13.54
#